data_AF-A0A1E1VZD3-F1
#
_entry.id   AF-A0A1E1VZD3-F1
#
_cell.length_a   1.000
_cell.length_b   1.000
_cell.length_c   1.000
_cell.angle_alpha   90.00
_cell.angle_beta   90.00
_cell.angle_gamma   90.00
#
_symmetry.space_group_name_H-M   'P 1'
#
loop_
_entity.id
_entity.type
_entity.pdbx_description
1 polymer ?
#
loop_
_entity_poly.entity_id
_entity_poly.type
_entity_poly.pdbx_seq_one_letter_code
_entity_poly.pdbx_strand_id
1 'polypeptide(L)'
;AGLRAGEPAHALPYAPELHFPEFCSAVADMKNSVADRNNAQPSCAGLFILAQLGFDFPGSWLHIDMAAPATSGERATGYGVTLLCVLFGAHTQSRLLRALAPAPLLRG
;
A
#
# COMPACT_ATOMS: atom_id res chain seq x y z
N ALA A 1 0.67 11.62 -5.05
CA ALA A 1 0.88 12.13 -3.68
C ALA A 1 2.35 12.07 -3.30
N GLY A 2 3.00 10.90 -3.28
CA GLY A 2 4.38 10.75 -2.81
C GLY A 2 5.40 11.74 -3.38
N LEU A 3 5.49 11.86 -4.72
CA LEU A 3 6.37 12.86 -5.35
C LEU A 3 6.08 14.31 -4.93
N ARG A 4 4.81 14.66 -4.72
CA ARG A 4 4.40 16.02 -4.31
C ARG A 4 4.62 16.28 -2.82
N ALA A 5 4.63 15.21 -2.02
CA ALA A 5 4.87 15.26 -0.58
C ALA A 5 6.37 15.26 -0.23
N GLY A 6 7.24 14.87 -1.17
CA GLY A 6 8.64 14.59 -0.85
C GLY A 6 8.86 13.22 -0.19
N GLU A 7 7.84 12.35 -0.23
CA GLU A 7 7.86 10.99 0.30
C GLU A 7 7.57 10.00 -0.85
N PRO A 8 8.59 9.63 -1.65
CA PRO A 8 8.38 8.82 -2.85
C PRO A 8 7.81 7.44 -2.54
N ALA A 9 6.82 7.03 -3.33
CA ALA A 9 6.25 5.69 -3.31
C ALA A 9 6.32 5.08 -4.72
N HIS A 10 6.47 3.76 -4.80
CA HIS A 10 6.47 3.02 -6.06
C HIS A 10 5.39 1.94 -6.04
N ALA A 11 4.74 1.71 -7.18
CA ALA A 11 3.72 0.68 -7.30
C ALA A 11 4.36 -0.71 -7.25
N LEU A 12 3.71 -1.62 -6.55
CA LEU A 12 4.05 -3.04 -6.57
C LEU A 12 3.04 -3.80 -7.45
N PRO A 13 3.41 -4.95 -8.02
CA PRO A 13 2.48 -5.73 -8.83
C PRO A 13 1.29 -6.20 -7.99
N TYR A 14 0.08 -5.86 -8.43
CA TYR A 14 -1.17 -6.39 -7.90
C TYR A 14 -1.67 -7.48 -8.86
N ALA A 15 -1.43 -8.73 -8.50
CA ALA A 15 -1.85 -9.91 -9.25
C ALA A 15 -2.29 -11.01 -8.27
N PRO A 16 -3.48 -10.88 -7.63
CA PRO A 16 -3.99 -11.88 -6.69
C PRO A 16 -3.95 -13.31 -7.23
N GLU A 17 -4.24 -13.49 -8.50
CA GLU A 17 -4.25 -14.76 -9.22
C GLU A 17 -2.87 -15.43 -9.33
N LEU A 18 -1.78 -14.66 -9.28
CA LEU A 18 -0.41 -15.17 -9.33
C LEU A 18 0.22 -15.31 -7.95
N HIS A 19 -0.15 -14.46 -7.01
CA HIS A 19 0.52 -14.32 -5.72
C HIS A 19 -0.23 -14.97 -4.55
N PHE A 20 -1.56 -15.01 -4.57
CA PHE A 20 -2.32 -15.58 -3.46
C PHE A 20 -2.13 -17.10 -3.27
N PRO A 21 -1.85 -17.91 -4.31
CA PRO A 21 -1.49 -19.32 -4.14
C PRO A 21 -0.28 -19.57 -3.23
N GLU A 22 0.58 -18.56 -3.00
CA GLU A 22 1.71 -18.65 -2.06
C GLU A 22 1.27 -18.95 -0.62
N PHE A 23 0.00 -18.67 -0.29
CA PHE A 23 -0.56 -18.92 1.05
C PHE A 23 -1.33 -20.24 1.17
N CYS A 24 -1.28 -21.14 0.17
CA CYS A 24 -1.97 -22.43 0.24
C CYS A 24 -1.65 -23.20 1.52
N SER A 25 -2.71 -23.63 2.21
CA SER A 25 -2.66 -24.47 3.40
C SER A 25 -3.48 -25.75 3.20
N ALA A 26 -3.00 -26.87 3.75
CA ALA A 26 -3.70 -28.14 3.66
C ALA A 26 -4.85 -28.27 4.69
N VAL A 27 -4.87 -27.41 5.72
CA VAL A 27 -5.73 -27.57 6.91
C VAL A 27 -6.40 -26.27 7.37
N ALA A 28 -6.06 -25.14 6.76
CA ALA A 28 -6.63 -23.84 7.05
C ALA A 28 -6.95 -23.12 5.74
N ASP A 29 -7.69 -22.02 5.79
CA ASP A 29 -8.02 -21.24 4.59
C ASP A 29 -6.75 -20.69 3.92
N MET A 30 -5.77 -20.26 4.72
CA MET A 30 -4.48 -19.77 4.23
C MET A 30 -3.38 -19.84 5.30
N LYS A 31 -2.11 -19.81 4.88
CA LYS A 31 -0.94 -19.56 5.73
C LYS A 31 -0.72 -18.05 5.89
N ASN A 32 0.08 -17.66 6.88
CA ASN A 32 0.44 -16.26 7.12
C ASN A 32 1.78 -15.82 6.49
N SER A 33 2.43 -16.70 5.75
CA SER A 33 3.69 -16.42 5.06
C SER A 33 3.74 -17.21 3.75
N VAL A 34 4.42 -16.62 2.77
CA VAL A 34 4.57 -17.15 1.42
C VAL A 34 5.41 -18.43 1.40
N ALA A 35 5.14 -19.32 0.45
CA ALA A 35 5.96 -20.50 0.20
C ALA A 35 7.30 -20.13 -0.46
N ASP A 36 7.28 -19.23 -1.44
CA ASP A 36 8.47 -18.64 -2.07
C ASP A 36 8.63 -17.16 -1.71
N ARG A 37 9.77 -16.82 -1.10
CA ARG A 37 10.10 -15.44 -0.72
C ARG A 37 10.55 -14.57 -1.90
N ASN A 38 10.86 -15.17 -3.05
CA ASN A 38 11.29 -14.46 -4.26
C ASN A 38 10.14 -14.08 -5.19
N ASN A 39 8.89 -14.45 -4.85
CA ASN A 39 7.71 -14.12 -5.64
C ASN A 39 6.99 -12.86 -5.10
N ALA A 40 7.60 -11.68 -5.29
CA ALA A 40 7.02 -10.38 -4.93
C ALA A 40 6.46 -10.31 -3.48
N GLN A 41 7.25 -10.71 -2.49
CA GLN A 41 6.81 -10.88 -1.09
C GLN A 41 6.00 -9.69 -0.50
N PRO A 42 6.36 -8.40 -0.72
CA PRO A 42 5.54 -7.29 -0.25
C PRO A 42 4.13 -7.24 -0.87
N SER A 43 3.99 -7.61 -2.16
CA SER A 43 2.67 -7.75 -2.80
C SER A 43 1.86 -8.87 -2.14
N CYS A 44 2.49 -10.02 -1.87
CA CYS A 44 1.84 -11.13 -1.18
C CYS A 44 1.39 -10.75 0.23
N ALA A 45 2.22 -10.05 1.00
CA ALA A 45 1.87 -9.58 2.34
C ALA A 45 0.65 -8.64 2.32
N GLY A 46 0.56 -7.77 1.31
CA GLY A 46 -0.65 -6.99 1.06
C GLY A 46 -1.87 -7.89 0.83
N LEU A 47 -1.77 -8.88 -0.07
CA LEU A 47 -2.89 -9.76 -0.39
C LEU A 47 -3.36 -10.60 0.80
N PHE A 48 -2.46 -11.01 1.69
CA PHE A 48 -2.81 -11.68 2.94
C PHE A 48 -3.76 -10.82 3.81
N ILE A 49 -3.51 -9.49 3.86
CA ILE A 49 -4.36 -8.54 4.57
C ILE A 49 -5.68 -8.32 3.82
N LEU A 50 -5.63 -8.13 2.49
CA LEU A 50 -6.84 -7.93 1.68
C LEU A 50 -7.80 -9.13 1.77
N ALA A 51 -7.27 -10.34 1.86
CA ALA A 51 -8.09 -11.55 1.95
C ALA A 51 -8.97 -11.59 3.21
N GLN A 52 -8.65 -10.83 4.26
CA GLN A 52 -9.50 -10.70 5.46
C GLN A 52 -10.71 -9.77 5.24
N LEU A 53 -10.64 -8.89 4.24
CA LEU A 53 -11.77 -8.05 3.79
C LEU A 53 -12.60 -8.74 2.71
N GLY A 54 -11.98 -9.66 1.96
CA GLY A 54 -12.50 -10.23 0.72
C GLY A 54 -11.94 -9.47 -0.51
N PHE A 55 -11.56 -10.21 -1.55
CA PHE A 55 -11.10 -9.61 -2.82
C PHE A 55 -12.21 -8.86 -3.58
N ASP A 56 -13.46 -9.07 -3.17
CA ASP A 56 -14.66 -8.39 -3.64
C ASP A 56 -15.03 -7.15 -2.79
N PHE A 57 -14.16 -6.72 -1.86
CA PHE A 57 -14.37 -5.51 -1.07
C PHE A 57 -14.67 -4.30 -1.99
N PRO A 58 -15.83 -3.62 -1.82
CA PRO A 58 -16.29 -2.62 -2.77
C PRO A 58 -15.55 -1.28 -2.68
N GLY A 59 -14.72 -1.08 -1.65
CA GLY A 59 -13.94 0.12 -1.45
C GLY A 59 -12.58 0.10 -2.16
N SER A 60 -11.92 1.24 -2.24
CA SER A 60 -10.52 1.30 -2.67
C SER A 60 -9.62 0.82 -1.53
N TRP A 61 -8.79 -0.18 -1.79
CA TRP A 61 -7.82 -0.69 -0.84
C TRP A 61 -6.39 -0.36 -1.31
N LEU A 62 -5.54 0.05 -0.37
CA LEU A 62 -4.14 0.40 -0.61
C LEU A 62 -3.29 -0.09 0.55
N HIS A 63 -2.37 -1.01 0.28
CA HIS A 63 -1.32 -1.39 1.20
C HIS A 63 -0.06 -0.54 0.94
N ILE A 64 0.56 -0.02 2.00
CA ILE A 64 1.82 0.73 1.93
C ILE A 64 2.85 -0.04 2.75
N ASP A 65 3.77 -0.71 2.08
CA ASP A 65 4.99 -1.20 2.70
C ASP A 65 5.98 -0.03 2.80
N MET A 66 6.29 0.35 4.04
CA MET A 66 7.19 1.46 4.36
C MET A 66 8.37 1.01 5.22
N ALA A 67 8.69 -0.29 5.23
CA ALA A 67 9.78 -0.82 6.05
C ALA A 67 11.12 -0.11 5.77
N ALA A 68 11.47 0.06 4.50
CA ALA A 68 12.71 0.74 4.10
C ALA A 68 12.70 2.26 4.34
N PRO A 69 11.70 3.04 3.93
CA PRO A 69 11.74 4.50 4.10
C PRO A 69 11.43 5.01 5.52
N ALA A 70 10.96 4.16 6.44
CA ALA A 70 10.60 4.57 7.80
C ALA A 70 11.81 5.07 8.64
N THR A 71 13.02 4.60 8.32
CA THR A 71 14.24 4.95 9.05
C THR A 71 15.40 5.29 8.12
N SER A 72 16.38 6.03 8.64
CA SER A 72 17.65 6.32 7.98
C SER A 72 18.76 6.27 9.02
N GLY A 73 19.54 5.20 9.00
CA GLY A 73 20.45 4.86 10.11
C GLY A 73 19.66 4.67 11.41
N GLU A 74 20.14 5.27 12.50
CA GLU A 74 19.55 5.14 13.84
C GLU A 74 18.39 6.12 14.11
N ARG A 75 17.75 6.68 13.07
CA ARG A 75 16.69 7.69 13.23
C ARG A 75 15.47 7.38 12.39
N ALA A 76 14.30 7.70 12.93
CA ALA A 76 13.04 7.73 12.18
C ALA A 76 13.03 8.91 11.20
N THR A 77 12.50 8.69 10.01
CA THR A 77 12.35 9.72 8.96
C THR A 77 11.04 10.49 9.08
N GLY A 78 10.03 9.91 9.75
CA GLY A 78 8.67 10.43 9.77
C GLY A 78 7.87 10.17 8.48
N TYR A 79 8.36 9.26 7.62
CA TYR A 79 7.70 8.88 6.37
C TYR A 79 6.25 8.45 6.59
N GLY A 80 5.36 8.86 5.69
CA GLY A 80 3.94 8.50 5.66
C GLY A 80 3.04 9.66 6.08
N VAL A 81 3.51 10.54 6.97
CA VAL A 81 2.69 11.65 7.48
C VAL A 81 2.34 12.62 6.35
N THR A 82 3.36 13.11 5.62
CA THR A 82 3.10 14.08 4.56
C THR A 82 2.49 13.42 3.33
N LEU A 83 2.83 12.15 3.05
CA LEU A 83 2.19 11.34 2.02
C LEU A 83 0.68 11.30 2.19
N LEU A 84 0.18 10.99 3.40
CA LEU A 84 -1.26 10.92 3.68
C LEU A 84 -1.90 12.31 3.65
N CYS A 85 -1.26 13.33 4.23
CA CYS A 85 -1.76 14.71 4.20
C CYS A 85 -1.94 15.22 2.76
N VAL A 86 -0.99 14.91 1.87
CA VAL A 86 -1.08 15.30 0.45
C VAL A 86 -2.06 14.40 -0.30
N LEU A 87 -2.07 13.09 -0.06
CA LEU A 87 -2.99 12.16 -0.72
C LEU A 87 -4.46 12.57 -0.50
N PHE A 88 -4.80 12.93 0.72
CA PHE A 88 -6.15 13.36 1.09
C PHE A 88 -6.32 14.88 1.15
N GLY A 89 -5.34 15.64 0.64
CA GLY A 89 -5.30 17.10 0.77
C GLY A 89 -6.54 17.82 0.24
N ALA A 90 -7.23 17.23 -0.75
CA ALA A 90 -8.48 17.74 -1.33
C ALA A 90 -9.63 17.80 -0.30
N HIS A 91 -9.58 16.99 0.75
CA HIS A 91 -10.59 16.93 1.82
C HIS A 91 -10.27 17.84 3.01
N THR A 92 -9.23 18.66 2.92
CA THR A 92 -8.81 19.57 3.99
C THR A 92 -9.23 21.01 3.71
N GLN A 93 -9.19 21.88 4.73
CA GLN A 93 -9.35 23.33 4.56
C GLN A 93 -8.03 24.06 4.26
N SER A 94 -6.90 23.33 4.26
CA SER A 94 -5.59 23.91 3.98
C SER A 94 -5.45 24.22 2.50
N ARG A 95 -5.23 25.50 2.16
CA ARG A 95 -4.96 25.93 0.78
C ARG A 95 -3.76 25.20 0.18
N LEU A 96 -2.71 25.01 0.99
CA LEU A 96 -1.49 24.31 0.57
C LEU A 96 -1.75 22.83 0.26
N LEU A 97 -2.42 22.11 1.17
CA LEU A 97 -2.67 20.68 0.96
C LEU A 97 -3.63 20.43 -0.20
N ARG A 98 -4.62 21.30 -0.41
CA ARG A 98 -5.50 21.24 -1.59
C ARG A 98 -4.74 21.48 -2.89
N ALA A 99 -3.77 22.40 -2.89
CA ALA A 99 -2.93 22.67 -4.05
C ALA A 99 -1.97 21.49 -4.37
N LEU A 100 -1.50 20.78 -3.35
CA LEU A 100 -0.63 19.62 -3.51
C LEU A 100 -1.41 18.32 -3.80
N ALA A 101 -2.70 18.26 -3.50
CA ALA A 101 -3.52 17.07 -3.64
C ALA A 101 -3.50 16.50 -5.07
N PRO A 102 -3.34 15.18 -5.25
CA PRO A 102 -3.37 14.56 -6.57
C PRO A 102 -4.70 14.85 -7.28
N ALA A 103 -4.65 14.93 -8.62
CA ALA A 103 -5.86 15.09 -9.41
C ALA A 103 -6.80 13.89 -9.20
N PRO A 104 -8.14 14.07 -9.26
CA PRO A 104 -9.07 12.96 -9.25
C PRO A 104 -8.70 11.96 -10.36
N LEU A 105 -8.69 10.66 -10.04
CA LEU A 105 -8.59 9.63 -11.06
C LEU A 105 -9.79 9.77 -11.99
N LEU A 106 -9.54 9.98 -13.29
CA LEU A 106 -10.57 9.84 -14.31
C LEU A 106 -11.08 8.40 -14.21
N ARG A 107 -12.34 8.23 -13.81
CA ARG A 107 -13.00 6.93 -13.84
C ARG A 107 -13.21 6.58 -15.32
N GLY A 108 -12.48 5.57 -15.80
CA GLY A 108 -12.79 4.89 -17.06
C GLY A 108 -13.99 3.98 -16.91
#